data_AF-A0A8J6K588-F1
#
_entry.id   AF-A0A8J6K588-F1
#
_cell.length_a   1.000
_cell.length_b   1.000
_cell.length_c   1.000
_cell.angle_alpha   90.00
_cell.angle_beta   90.00
_cell.angle_gamma   90.00
#
_symmetry.space_group_name_H-M   'P 1'
#
loop_
_entity.id
_entity.type
_entity.pdbx_description
1 polymer ?
#
loop_
_entity_poly.entity_id
_entity_poly.type
_entity_poly.pdbx_seq_one_letter_code
_entity_poly.pdbx_strand_id
1 'polypeptide(L)'
;MAANPWDPVKPTAAASLLERCVQAGVLSQNALDQASKEAPCFSRVEELEKISTLKDEVNQKSLELEMLQLEKESADIAHSFFLNQKYDILQAINTHLEAVLREKRSLRQRLAKPLCQENLPIEASYHRFVAELLPLAVKFIEKLDFYIQTIHTIPQIPECAKNMDNALIRMEALEADLEEVTEQILTWRETQNKLLQKSLQVSAEESSSSIKASTSYLSIENLHR
;
A
#
# COMPACT_ATOMS: atom_id res chain seq x y z
N MET A 1 20.67 33.01 92.80
CA MET A 1 19.82 31.93 92.25
C MET A 1 18.48 32.55 91.90
N ALA A 2 18.18 32.70 90.61
CA ALA A 2 16.89 33.21 90.16
C ALA A 2 15.83 32.14 90.41
N ALA A 3 14.73 32.50 91.06
CA ALA A 3 13.62 31.60 91.36
C ALA A 3 13.00 31.07 90.05
N ASN A 4 12.56 29.81 90.08
CA ASN A 4 11.95 29.13 88.95
C ASN A 4 10.68 29.88 88.51
N PRO A 5 10.55 30.32 87.24
CA PRO A 5 9.36 31.01 86.73
C PRO A 5 8.06 30.19 86.82
N TRP A 6 8.16 28.88 87.07
CA TRP A 6 7.05 27.94 87.13
C TRP A 6 6.65 27.53 88.56
N ASP A 7 7.30 28.05 89.60
CA ASP A 7 6.84 27.84 90.98
C ASP A 7 5.59 28.69 91.26
N PRO A 8 4.60 28.19 92.02
CA PRO A 8 3.40 28.96 92.36
C PRO A 8 3.80 30.24 93.10
N VAL A 9 3.63 31.37 92.42
CA VAL A 9 3.99 32.70 92.93
C VAL A 9 3.13 32.97 94.17
N LYS A 10 3.77 33.09 95.34
CA LYS A 10 3.09 33.52 96.56
C LYS A 10 2.47 34.91 96.32
N PRO A 11 1.21 35.17 96.72
CA PRO A 11 0.57 36.44 96.45
C PRO A 11 1.36 37.58 97.08
N THR A 12 1.80 38.54 96.27
CA THR A 12 2.49 39.75 96.72
C THR A 12 1.59 40.52 97.70
N ALA A 13 2.17 41.26 98.64
CA ALA A 13 1.40 42.05 99.62
C ALA A 13 0.34 42.97 98.98
N ALA A 14 0.62 43.49 97.77
CA ALA A 14 -0.32 44.25 96.97
C ALA A 14 -1.52 43.40 96.48
N ALA A 15 -1.29 42.15 96.08
CA ALA A 15 -2.34 41.23 95.64
C ALA A 15 -3.30 40.89 96.79
N SER A 16 -2.77 40.60 97.98
CA SER A 16 -3.60 40.35 99.17
C SER A 16 -4.39 41.58 99.63
N LEU A 17 -3.87 42.79 99.39
CA LEU A 17 -4.60 44.03 99.64
C LEU A 17 -5.76 44.21 98.66
N LEU A 18 -5.50 44.03 97.36
CA LEU A 18 -6.52 44.12 96.31
C LEU A 18 -7.63 43.08 96.52
N GLU A 19 -7.28 41.85 96.87
CA GLU A 19 -8.22 40.77 97.17
C GLU A 19 -9.16 41.14 98.33
N ARG A 20 -8.61 41.68 99.42
CA ARG A 20 -9.40 42.16 100.56
C ARG A 20 -10.29 43.35 100.20
N CYS A 21 -9.84 44.25 99.32
CA CYS A 21 -10.66 45.36 98.83
C CYS A 21 -11.83 44.90 97.96
N VAL A 22 -11.65 43.82 97.19
CA VAL A 22 -12.74 43.17 96.43
C VAL A 22 -13.73 42.49 97.38
N GLN A 23 -13.23 41.74 98.36
CA GLN A 23 -14.07 41.08 99.38
C GLN A 23 -14.86 42.08 100.24
N ALA A 24 -14.27 43.25 100.52
CA ALA A 24 -14.93 44.34 101.24
C ALA A 24 -15.91 45.16 100.38
N GLY A 25 -16.04 44.86 99.09
CA GLY A 25 -16.94 45.56 98.16
C GLY A 25 -16.51 46.99 97.80
N VAL A 26 -15.29 47.39 98.18
CA VAL A 26 -14.73 48.74 97.90
C VAL A 26 -14.27 48.84 96.45
N LEU A 27 -13.82 47.73 95.87
CA LEU A 27 -13.48 47.60 94.45
C LEU A 27 -14.29 46.43 93.87
N SER A 28 -14.82 46.60 92.66
CA SER A 28 -15.45 45.49 91.94
C SER A 28 -14.40 44.73 91.12
N GLN A 29 -14.56 43.41 90.99
CA GLN A 29 -13.68 42.59 90.16
C GLN A 29 -13.62 43.11 88.71
N ASN A 30 -14.76 43.57 88.18
CA ASN A 30 -14.86 44.12 86.84
C ASN A 30 -14.05 45.41 86.65
N ALA A 31 -13.94 46.28 87.67
CA ALA A 31 -13.12 47.49 87.60
C ALA A 31 -11.61 47.17 87.56
N LEU A 32 -11.18 46.13 88.28
CA LEU A 32 -9.80 45.64 88.24
C LEU A 32 -9.47 44.98 86.88
N ASP A 33 -10.40 44.21 86.34
CA ASP A 33 -10.28 43.56 85.02
C ASP A 33 -10.33 44.57 83.85
N GLN A 34 -10.96 45.73 84.03
CA GLN A 34 -10.92 46.83 83.05
C GLN A 34 -9.61 47.62 83.11
N ALA A 35 -9.14 47.98 84.31
CA ALA A 35 -7.88 48.70 84.49
C ALA A 35 -6.66 47.90 83.96
N SER A 36 -6.72 46.57 84.02
CA SER A 36 -5.69 45.71 83.42
C SER A 36 -5.73 45.73 81.89
N LYS A 37 -6.91 45.79 81.26
CA LYS A 37 -7.06 45.89 79.79
C LYS A 37 -6.62 47.24 79.21
N GLU A 38 -6.68 48.30 80.01
CA GLU A 38 -6.29 49.66 79.61
C GLU A 38 -4.77 49.88 79.56
N ALA A 39 -3.95 48.98 80.14
CA ALA A 39 -2.51 49.15 80.13
C ALA A 39 -1.93 48.83 78.72
N PRO A 40 -1.05 49.69 78.16
CA PRO A 40 -0.52 49.54 76.80
C PRO A 40 0.23 48.22 76.52
N CYS A 41 0.71 47.54 77.56
CA CYS A 41 1.39 46.24 77.42
C CYS A 41 0.42 45.08 77.16
N PHE A 42 -0.80 45.12 77.68
CA PHE A 42 -1.78 44.05 77.51
C PHE A 42 -2.45 44.09 76.14
N SER A 43 -2.68 45.28 75.56
CA SER A 43 -3.17 45.41 74.18
C SER A 43 -2.20 44.80 73.17
N ARG A 44 -0.88 44.94 73.39
CA ARG A 44 0.15 44.32 72.53
C ARG A 44 0.17 42.79 72.65
N VAL A 45 -0.10 42.25 73.85
CA VAL A 45 -0.22 40.81 74.06
C VAL A 45 -1.47 40.27 73.35
N GLU A 46 -2.60 40.98 73.43
CA GLU A 46 -3.83 40.61 72.72
C GLU A 46 -3.63 40.63 71.18
N GLU A 47 -2.91 41.62 70.66
CA GLU A 47 -2.52 41.65 69.23
C GLU A 47 -1.65 40.46 68.84
N LEU A 48 -0.64 40.12 69.66
CA LEU A 48 0.23 38.98 69.41
C LEU A 48 -0.53 37.65 69.47
N GLU A 49 -1.48 37.52 70.39
CA GLU A 49 -2.36 36.35 70.48
C GLU A 49 -3.21 36.23 69.20
N LYS A 50 -3.82 37.33 68.74
CA LYS A 50 -4.55 37.37 67.45
C LYS A 50 -3.65 36.99 66.27
N ILE A 51 -2.42 37.51 66.20
CA ILE A 51 -1.47 37.14 65.15
C ILE A 51 -1.10 35.66 65.22
N SER A 52 -0.92 35.10 66.42
CA SER A 52 -0.65 33.67 66.61
C SER A 52 -1.81 32.83 66.10
N THR A 53 -3.04 33.15 66.51
CA THR A 53 -4.23 32.41 66.07
C THR A 53 -4.40 32.44 64.55
N LEU A 54 -4.22 33.61 63.92
CA LEU A 54 -4.26 33.75 62.47
C LEU A 54 -3.14 32.96 61.79
N LYS A 55 -1.94 32.94 62.36
CA LYS A 55 -0.82 32.17 61.82
C LYS A 55 -1.10 30.66 61.88
N ASP A 56 -1.70 30.20 62.96
CA ASP A 56 -2.09 28.80 63.12
C ASP A 56 -3.18 28.42 62.11
N GLU A 57 -4.15 29.32 61.87
CA GLU A 57 -5.17 29.13 60.83
C GLU A 57 -4.57 29.08 59.41
N VAL A 58 -3.63 29.97 59.09
CA VAL A 58 -2.92 29.97 57.80
C VAL A 58 -2.14 28.68 57.60
N ASN A 59 -1.42 28.22 58.63
CA ASN A 59 -0.68 26.96 58.56
C ASN A 59 -1.62 25.78 58.35
N GLN A 60 -2.75 25.73 59.07
CA GLN A 60 -3.77 24.70 58.91
C GLN A 60 -4.32 24.67 57.48
N LYS A 61 -4.66 25.83 56.92
CA LYS A 61 -5.15 25.95 55.54
C LYS A 61 -4.08 25.56 54.52
N SER A 62 -2.81 25.89 54.77
CA SER A 62 -1.69 25.48 53.92
C SER A 62 -1.55 23.96 53.88
N LEU A 63 -1.68 23.27 55.02
CA LEU A 63 -1.62 21.81 55.08
C LEU A 63 -2.82 21.16 54.38
N GLU A 64 -4.02 21.72 54.53
CA GLU A 64 -5.21 21.25 53.80
C GLU A 64 -5.03 21.37 52.28
N LEU A 65 -4.44 22.47 51.80
CA LEU A 65 -4.13 22.65 50.38
C LEU A 65 -3.10 21.64 49.86
N GLU A 66 -2.05 21.39 50.64
CA GLU A 66 -1.02 20.41 50.27
C GLU A 66 -1.59 18.99 50.19
N MET A 67 -2.46 18.62 51.14
CA MET A 67 -3.16 17.34 51.13
C MET A 67 -4.04 17.18 49.88
N LEU A 68 -4.84 18.20 49.55
CA LEU A 68 -5.69 18.18 48.35
C LEU A 68 -4.87 18.12 47.06
N GLN A 69 -3.71 18.79 47.03
CA GLN A 69 -2.81 18.73 45.89
C GLN A 69 -2.22 17.32 45.71
N LEU A 70 -1.79 16.67 46.80
CA LEU A 70 -1.31 15.29 46.77
C LEU A 70 -2.41 14.31 46.35
N GLU A 71 -3.64 14.47 46.84
CA GLU A 71 -4.79 13.67 46.40
C GLU A 71 -5.05 13.82 44.90
N LYS A 72 -4.98 15.05 44.39
CA LYS A 72 -5.14 15.33 42.96
C LYS A 72 -4.02 14.71 42.11
N GLU A 73 -2.77 14.83 42.55
CA GLU A 73 -1.60 14.29 41.83
C GLU A 73 -1.58 12.76 41.83
N SER A 74 -2.08 12.13 42.89
CA SER A 74 -2.18 10.67 43.02
C SER A 74 -3.52 10.08 42.58
N ALA A 75 -4.47 10.92 42.16
CA ALA A 75 -5.83 10.47 41.83
C ALA A 75 -5.85 9.40 40.73
N ASP A 76 -4.94 9.47 39.75
CA ASP A 76 -4.94 8.55 38.62
C ASP A 76 -4.53 7.12 39.00
N ILE A 77 -3.89 6.93 40.15
CA ILE A 77 -3.45 5.63 40.70
C ILE A 77 -4.17 5.23 41.99
N ALA A 78 -4.75 6.17 42.73
CA ALA A 78 -5.43 5.90 43.99
C ALA A 78 -6.96 5.96 43.88
N HIS A 79 -7.49 6.81 42.99
CA HIS A 79 -8.92 7.07 42.93
C HIS A 79 -9.64 6.04 42.05
N SER A 80 -10.72 5.47 42.60
CA SER A 80 -11.51 4.40 41.97
C SER A 80 -12.02 4.76 40.57
N PHE A 81 -12.45 6.01 40.35
CA PHE A 81 -12.89 6.49 39.03
C PHE A 81 -11.85 6.27 37.92
N PHE A 82 -10.61 6.74 38.10
CA PHE A 82 -9.56 6.61 37.09
C PHE A 82 -9.06 5.16 36.97
N LEU A 83 -9.00 4.44 38.09
CA LEU A 83 -8.64 3.02 38.10
C LEU A 83 -9.65 2.16 37.36
N ASN A 84 -10.95 2.38 37.58
CA ASN A 84 -12.02 1.68 36.89
C ASN A 84 -11.98 1.97 35.38
N GLN A 85 -11.74 3.22 34.99
CA GLN A 85 -11.57 3.57 33.58
C GLN A 85 -10.38 2.83 32.95
N LYS A 86 -9.22 2.79 33.63
CA LYS A 86 -8.04 2.03 33.18
C LYS A 86 -8.34 0.53 33.12
N TYR A 87 -9.08 -0.01 34.09
CA TYR A 87 -9.52 -1.40 34.15
C TYR A 87 -10.43 -1.75 32.98
N ASP A 88 -11.45 -0.94 32.68
CA ASP A 88 -12.40 -1.18 31.59
C ASP A 88 -11.68 -1.24 30.23
N ILE A 89 -10.74 -0.32 30.00
CA ILE A 89 -9.91 -0.32 28.79
C ILE A 89 -9.08 -1.60 28.72
N LEU A 90 -8.39 -1.97 29.80
CA LEU A 90 -7.57 -3.18 29.84
C LEU A 90 -8.40 -4.44 29.65
N GLN A 91 -9.59 -4.49 30.24
CA GLN A 91 -10.52 -5.60 30.13
C GLN A 91 -11.05 -5.73 28.70
N ALA A 92 -11.35 -4.62 28.02
CA ALA A 92 -11.74 -4.62 26.62
C ALA A 92 -10.61 -5.18 25.72
N ILE A 93 -9.36 -4.76 25.96
CA ILE A 93 -8.19 -5.28 25.22
C ILE A 93 -8.02 -6.78 25.47
N ASN A 94 -8.09 -7.23 26.72
CA ASN A 94 -7.96 -8.65 27.06
C ASN A 94 -9.06 -9.49 26.40
N THR A 95 -10.31 -9.02 26.46
CA THR A 95 -11.44 -9.71 25.82
C THR A 95 -11.23 -9.83 24.31
N HIS A 96 -10.76 -8.77 23.66
CA HIS A 96 -10.43 -8.79 22.24
C HIS A 96 -9.28 -9.76 21.93
N LEU A 97 -8.21 -9.77 22.74
CA LEU A 97 -7.08 -10.69 22.59
C LEU A 97 -7.53 -12.15 22.71
N GLU A 98 -8.37 -12.46 23.70
CA GLU A 98 -8.93 -13.80 23.88
C GLU A 98 -9.74 -14.25 22.67
N ALA A 99 -10.57 -13.37 22.10
CA ALA A 99 -11.32 -13.64 20.88
C ALA A 99 -10.38 -13.94 19.69
N VAL A 100 -9.36 -13.11 19.48
CA VAL A 100 -8.35 -13.33 18.43
C VAL A 100 -7.62 -14.66 18.61
N LEU A 101 -7.24 -15.02 19.84
CA LEU A 101 -6.58 -16.29 20.12
C LEU A 101 -7.50 -17.50 19.87
N ARG A 102 -8.79 -17.37 20.19
CA ARG A 102 -9.80 -18.39 19.89
C ARG A 102 -9.95 -18.60 18.38
N GLU A 103 -10.06 -17.52 17.61
CA GLU A 103 -10.15 -17.58 16.15
C GLU A 103 -8.88 -18.14 15.51
N LYS A 104 -7.70 -17.71 15.98
CA LYS A 104 -6.42 -18.28 15.52
C LYS A 104 -6.34 -19.78 15.75
N ARG A 105 -6.82 -20.27 16.91
CA ARG A 105 -6.87 -21.71 17.22
C ARG A 105 -7.87 -22.43 16.30
N SER A 106 -9.06 -21.87 16.10
CA SER A 106 -10.09 -22.39 15.18
C SER A 106 -9.57 -22.50 13.75
N LEU A 107 -8.95 -21.43 13.25
CA LEU A 107 -8.35 -21.39 11.92
C LEU A 107 -7.26 -22.45 11.77
N ARG A 108 -6.36 -22.59 12.76
CA ARG A 108 -5.34 -23.63 12.73
C ARG A 108 -5.96 -25.03 12.67
N GLN A 109 -7.00 -25.29 13.46
CA GLN A 109 -7.70 -26.58 13.41
C GLN A 109 -8.36 -26.84 12.05
N ARG A 110 -8.92 -25.80 11.42
CA ARG A 110 -9.50 -25.89 10.07
C ARG A 110 -8.44 -26.13 9.00
N LEU A 111 -7.30 -25.45 9.08
CA LEU A 111 -6.20 -25.61 8.13
C LEU A 111 -5.44 -26.92 8.33
N ALA A 112 -5.39 -27.44 9.56
CA ALA A 112 -4.82 -28.75 9.86
C ALA A 112 -5.69 -29.91 9.37
N LYS A 113 -6.97 -29.66 9.03
CA LYS A 113 -7.79 -30.65 8.32
C LYS A 113 -7.35 -30.63 6.85
N PRO A 114 -6.73 -31.71 6.34
CA PRO A 114 -6.30 -31.73 4.95
C PRO A 114 -7.53 -31.59 4.05
N LEU A 115 -7.47 -30.68 3.08
CA LEU A 115 -8.57 -30.34 2.16
C LEU A 115 -8.99 -31.53 1.28
N CYS A 116 -8.06 -32.45 1.06
CA CYS A 116 -8.26 -33.75 0.45
C CYS A 116 -7.67 -34.79 1.41
N GLN A 117 -8.25 -35.97 1.51
CA GLN A 117 -7.54 -37.07 2.19
C GLN A 117 -6.20 -37.26 1.46
N GLU A 118 -5.07 -37.18 2.18
CA GLU A 118 -3.73 -37.37 1.59
C GLU A 118 -3.58 -38.75 0.93
N ASN A 119 -4.46 -39.68 1.30
CA ASN A 119 -4.53 -41.02 0.75
C ASN A 119 -5.94 -41.25 0.19
N LEU A 120 -6.02 -41.77 -1.04
CA LEU A 120 -7.26 -42.32 -1.55
C LEU A 120 -7.58 -43.58 -0.72
N PRO A 121 -8.75 -43.66 -0.05
CA PRO A 121 -9.11 -44.82 0.74
C PRO A 121 -9.45 -45.97 -0.21
N ILE A 122 -8.44 -46.73 -0.58
CA ILE A 122 -8.55 -47.90 -1.44
C ILE A 122 -8.37 -49.12 -0.55
N GLU A 123 -9.18 -50.16 -0.75
CA GLU A 123 -8.96 -51.45 -0.12
C GLU A 123 -7.60 -52.03 -0.57
N ALA A 124 -6.86 -52.68 0.33
CA ALA A 124 -5.51 -53.19 0.04
C ALA A 124 -5.46 -54.12 -1.19
N SER A 125 -6.55 -54.86 -1.43
CA SER A 125 -6.74 -55.73 -2.59
C SER A 125 -6.67 -54.97 -3.93
N TYR A 126 -7.04 -53.69 -3.96
CA TYR A 126 -7.08 -52.87 -5.18
C TYR A 126 -5.89 -51.91 -5.34
N HIS A 127 -4.98 -51.82 -4.36
CA HIS A 127 -3.83 -50.90 -4.41
C HIS A 127 -2.97 -51.09 -5.65
N ARG A 128 -2.69 -52.35 -6.01
CA ARG A 128 -1.89 -52.68 -7.20
C ARG A 128 -2.52 -52.15 -8.48
N PHE A 129 -3.82 -52.38 -8.67
CA PHE A 129 -4.53 -51.94 -9.87
C PHE A 129 -4.58 -50.41 -9.96
N VAL A 130 -4.82 -49.73 -8.83
CA VAL A 130 -4.87 -48.27 -8.80
C VAL A 130 -3.49 -47.66 -9.03
N ALA A 131 -2.42 -48.26 -8.49
CA ALA A 131 -1.04 -47.84 -8.71
C ALA A 131 -0.60 -47.98 -10.18
N GLU A 132 -1.13 -48.96 -10.90
CA GLU A 132 -0.88 -49.14 -12.34
C GLU A 132 -1.77 -48.22 -13.20
N LEU A 133 -3.04 -48.02 -12.82
CA LEU A 133 -4.03 -47.25 -13.57
C LEU A 133 -3.83 -45.73 -13.48
N LEU A 134 -3.52 -45.20 -12.28
CA LEU A 134 -3.36 -43.74 -12.07
C LEU A 134 -2.29 -43.13 -12.98
N PRO A 135 -1.07 -43.70 -13.08
CA PRO A 135 -0.06 -43.19 -14.01
C PRO A 135 -0.50 -43.23 -15.47
N LEU A 136 -1.27 -44.25 -15.86
CA LEU A 136 -1.79 -44.36 -17.22
C LEU A 136 -2.86 -43.30 -17.49
N ALA A 137 -3.76 -43.05 -16.54
CA ALA A 137 -4.76 -42.00 -16.61
C ALA A 137 -4.12 -40.61 -16.71
N VAL A 138 -3.07 -40.33 -15.92
CA VAL A 138 -2.31 -39.08 -15.99
C VAL A 138 -1.69 -38.90 -17.38
N LYS A 139 -0.96 -39.92 -17.88
CA LYS A 139 -0.37 -39.90 -19.23
C LYS A 139 -1.39 -39.74 -20.34
N PHE A 140 -2.59 -40.31 -20.17
CA PHE A 140 -3.68 -40.16 -21.12
C PHE A 140 -4.22 -38.73 -21.12
N ILE A 141 -4.49 -38.16 -19.94
CA ILE A 141 -4.98 -36.78 -19.78
C ILE A 141 -3.98 -35.78 -20.39
N GLU A 142 -2.68 -35.96 -20.14
CA GLU A 142 -1.62 -35.13 -20.74
C GLU A 142 -1.63 -35.14 -22.27
N LYS A 143 -1.93 -36.29 -22.89
CA LYS A 143 -1.95 -36.45 -24.35
C LYS A 143 -3.32 -36.17 -24.97
N LEU A 144 -4.37 -36.03 -24.16
CA LEU A 144 -5.74 -35.90 -24.64
C LEU A 144 -5.92 -34.64 -25.49
N ASP A 145 -5.34 -33.51 -25.07
CA ASP A 145 -5.41 -32.26 -25.80
C ASP A 145 -4.78 -32.38 -27.20
N PHE A 146 -3.62 -33.01 -27.29
CA PHE A 146 -2.97 -33.32 -28.57
C PHE A 146 -3.83 -34.21 -29.47
N TYR A 147 -4.46 -35.25 -28.91
CA TYR A 147 -5.36 -36.11 -29.67
C TYR A 147 -6.59 -35.35 -30.18
N ILE A 148 -7.20 -34.49 -29.38
CA ILE A 148 -8.34 -33.66 -29.78
C ILE A 148 -7.94 -32.69 -30.89
N GLN A 149 -6.80 -32.01 -30.75
CA GLN A 149 -6.29 -31.12 -31.79
C GLN A 149 -6.04 -31.88 -33.11
N THR A 150 -5.46 -33.07 -33.04
CA THR A 150 -5.21 -33.93 -34.22
C THR A 150 -6.51 -34.32 -34.92
N ILE A 151 -7.55 -34.70 -34.16
CA ILE A 151 -8.87 -35.05 -34.73
C ILE A 151 -9.50 -33.82 -35.41
N HIS A 152 -9.27 -32.62 -34.91
CA HIS A 152 -9.81 -31.39 -35.49
C HIS A 152 -9.06 -30.92 -36.74
N THR A 153 -7.76 -31.23 -36.86
CA THR A 153 -6.95 -30.82 -38.02
C THR A 153 -7.07 -31.77 -39.21
N ILE A 154 -7.29 -33.08 -38.99
CA ILE A 154 -7.41 -34.08 -40.07
C ILE A 154 -8.47 -33.70 -41.13
N PRO A 155 -9.70 -33.28 -40.77
CA PRO A 155 -10.72 -32.91 -41.75
C PRO A 155 -10.41 -31.63 -42.54
N GLN A 156 -9.48 -30.79 -42.07
CA GLN A 156 -9.07 -29.56 -42.75
C GLN A 156 -7.99 -29.79 -43.81
N ILE A 157 -7.33 -30.96 -43.80
CA ILE A 157 -6.27 -31.31 -44.75
C ILE A 157 -6.78 -31.34 -46.20
N PRO A 158 -7.94 -31.95 -46.53
CA PRO A 158 -8.46 -31.95 -47.91
C PRO A 158 -8.82 -30.56 -48.43
N GLU A 159 -9.34 -29.68 -47.57
CA GLU A 159 -9.64 -28.29 -47.94
C GLU A 159 -8.36 -27.50 -48.21
N CYS A 160 -7.34 -27.69 -47.36
CA CYS A 160 -6.00 -27.13 -47.57
C CYS A 160 -5.38 -27.61 -48.90
N ALA A 161 -5.44 -28.92 -49.17
CA ALA A 161 -4.95 -29.51 -50.41
C ALA A 161 -5.66 -28.95 -51.64
N LYS A 162 -7.00 -28.84 -51.59
CA LYS A 162 -7.80 -28.23 -52.67
C LYS A 162 -7.42 -26.76 -52.92
N ASN A 163 -7.16 -26.00 -51.85
CA ASN A 163 -6.71 -24.61 -51.96
C ASN A 163 -5.31 -24.51 -52.58
N MET A 164 -4.41 -25.45 -52.26
CA MET A 164 -3.10 -25.55 -52.90
C MET A 164 -3.21 -25.91 -54.38
N ASP A 165 -4.05 -26.89 -54.76
CA ASP A 165 -4.27 -27.26 -56.16
C ASP A 165 -4.82 -26.08 -56.97
N ASN A 166 -5.77 -25.32 -56.40
CA ASN A 166 -6.29 -24.11 -57.05
C ASN A 166 -5.22 -23.02 -57.21
N ALA A 167 -4.30 -22.89 -56.24
CA ALA A 167 -3.19 -21.95 -56.32
C ALA A 167 -2.18 -22.37 -57.40
N LEU A 168 -1.92 -23.68 -57.52
CA LEU A 168 -1.07 -24.24 -58.56
C LEU A 168 -1.64 -23.94 -59.95
N ILE A 169 -2.92 -24.22 -60.19
CA ILE A 169 -3.59 -23.95 -61.48
C ILE A 169 -3.51 -22.47 -61.85
N ARG A 170 -3.69 -21.57 -60.87
CA ARG A 170 -3.54 -20.12 -61.11
C ARG A 170 -2.11 -19.73 -61.46
N MET A 171 -1.13 -20.36 -60.84
CA MET A 171 0.28 -20.10 -61.13
C MET A 171 0.64 -20.60 -62.53
N GLU A 172 0.17 -21.78 -62.93
CA GLU A 172 0.34 -22.32 -64.28
C GLU A 172 -0.30 -21.40 -65.34
N ALA A 173 -1.48 -20.84 -65.07
CA ALA A 173 -2.12 -19.88 -65.97
C ALA A 173 -1.29 -18.59 -66.12
N LEU A 174 -0.76 -18.06 -65.01
CA LEU A 174 0.12 -16.88 -65.05
C LEU A 174 1.45 -17.17 -65.76
N GLU A 175 1.95 -18.39 -65.67
CA GLU A 175 3.14 -18.83 -66.40
C GLU A 175 2.88 -18.85 -67.91
N ALA A 176 1.73 -19.37 -68.35
CA ALA A 176 1.33 -19.35 -69.76
C ALA A 176 1.12 -17.92 -70.29
N ASP A 177 0.45 -17.04 -69.53
CA ASP A 177 0.29 -15.62 -69.89
C ASP A 177 1.65 -14.92 -70.02
N LEU A 178 2.60 -15.25 -69.14
CA LEU A 178 3.95 -14.71 -69.18
C LEU A 178 4.71 -15.22 -70.41
N GLU A 179 4.58 -16.50 -70.76
CA GLU A 179 5.15 -17.07 -71.98
C GLU A 179 4.61 -16.34 -73.22
N GLU A 180 3.29 -16.15 -73.33
CA GLU A 180 2.67 -15.42 -74.44
C GLU A 180 3.21 -13.98 -74.55
N VAL A 181 3.25 -13.23 -73.45
CA VAL A 181 3.79 -11.86 -73.45
C VAL A 181 5.25 -11.84 -73.88
N THR A 182 6.06 -12.82 -73.45
CA THR A 182 7.46 -12.90 -73.89
C THR A 182 7.58 -13.17 -75.39
N GLU A 183 6.74 -14.05 -75.96
CA GLU A 183 6.70 -14.29 -77.40
C GLU A 183 6.28 -13.03 -78.17
N GLN A 184 5.26 -12.30 -77.70
CA GLN A 184 4.83 -11.03 -78.29
C GLN A 184 5.98 -9.99 -78.29
N ILE A 185 6.76 -9.90 -77.20
CA ILE A 185 7.93 -8.99 -77.13
C ILE A 185 9.00 -9.40 -78.14
N LEU A 186 9.28 -10.71 -78.28
CA LEU A 186 10.29 -11.21 -79.22
C LEU A 186 9.91 -10.94 -80.67
N THR A 187 8.65 -11.22 -81.05
CA THR A 187 8.14 -10.94 -82.40
C THR A 187 8.12 -9.44 -82.69
N TRP A 188 7.71 -8.60 -81.73
CA TRP A 188 7.79 -7.15 -81.85
C TRP A 188 9.24 -6.67 -82.06
N ARG A 189 10.20 -7.17 -81.28
CA ARG A 189 11.63 -6.84 -81.46
C ARG A 189 12.14 -7.26 -82.84
N GLU A 190 11.72 -8.43 -83.32
CA GLU A 190 12.14 -8.93 -84.64
C GLU A 190 11.60 -8.05 -85.77
N THR A 191 10.33 -7.63 -85.69
CA THR A 191 9.74 -6.69 -86.66
C THR A 191 10.44 -5.33 -86.63
N GLN A 192 10.76 -4.79 -85.46
CA GLN A 192 11.56 -3.56 -85.31
C GLN A 192 12.94 -3.70 -85.96
N ASN A 193 13.66 -4.79 -85.70
CA ASN A 193 14.97 -5.05 -86.30
C ASN A 193 14.90 -5.16 -87.83
N LYS A 194 13.88 -5.84 -88.38
CA LYS A 194 13.66 -5.94 -89.83
C LYS A 194 13.39 -4.56 -90.46
N LEU A 195 12.59 -3.71 -89.81
CA LEU A 195 12.35 -2.33 -90.25
C LEU A 195 13.63 -1.49 -90.21
N LEU A 196 14.44 -1.64 -89.15
CA LEU A 196 15.71 -0.93 -89.00
C LEU A 196 16.72 -1.36 -90.09
N GLN A 197 16.86 -2.66 -90.35
CA GLN A 197 17.64 -3.18 -91.48
C GLN A 197 17.15 -2.62 -92.82
N LYS A 198 15.83 -2.57 -93.04
CA LYS A 198 15.25 -2.02 -94.27
C LYS A 198 15.56 -0.52 -94.43
N SER A 199 15.51 0.26 -93.34
CA SER A 199 15.90 1.68 -93.37
C SER A 199 17.41 1.90 -93.65
N LEU A 200 18.27 1.01 -93.16
CA LEU A 200 19.71 1.02 -93.45
C LEU A 200 20.01 0.66 -94.91
N GLN A 201 19.24 -0.27 -95.51
CA GLN A 201 19.35 -0.62 -96.94
C GLN A 201 18.87 0.51 -97.86
N VAL A 202 17.78 1.21 -97.51
CA VAL A 202 17.31 2.38 -98.27
C VAL A 202 18.35 3.51 -98.26
N SER A 203 19.04 3.74 -97.14
CA SER A 203 20.14 4.70 -97.06
C SER A 203 21.39 4.28 -97.85
N ALA A 204 21.64 2.98 -98.03
CA ALA A 204 22.76 2.45 -98.82
C ALA A 204 22.48 2.46 -100.34
N GLU A 205 21.22 2.30 -100.75
CA GLU A 205 20.82 2.32 -102.17
C GLU A 205 20.79 3.75 -102.76
N GLU A 206 20.46 4.78 -101.98
CA GLU A 206 20.60 6.18 -102.42
C GLU A 206 22.07 6.59 -102.65
N SER A 207 23.02 5.94 -101.98
CA SER A 207 24.46 6.22 -102.13
C SER A 207 25.11 5.51 -103.34
N SER A 208 24.47 4.48 -103.91
CA SER A 208 25.02 3.66 -105.00
C SER A 208 24.41 3.91 -106.39
N SER A 209 23.28 4.62 -106.47
CA SER A 209 22.63 4.98 -107.74
C SER A 209 23.28 6.17 -108.48
N SER A 210 24.09 7.00 -107.79
CA SER A 210 24.78 8.14 -108.42
C SER A 210 26.04 7.73 -109.21
N ILE A 211 26.62 6.55 -108.98
CA ILE A 211 27.93 6.17 -109.55
C ILE A 211 27.83 5.36 -110.86
N LYS A 212 26.63 4.87 -111.25
CA LYS A 212 26.45 3.99 -112.43
C LYS A 212 25.90 4.68 -113.70
N ALA A 213 25.60 5.97 -113.67
CA ALA A 213 25.03 6.68 -114.83
C ALA A 213 26.06 7.18 -115.88
N SER A 214 27.37 7.17 -115.58
CA SER A 214 28.35 7.87 -116.42
C SER A 214 29.22 6.98 -117.34
N THR A 215 29.02 5.66 -117.38
CA THR A 215 29.94 4.74 -118.11
C THR A 215 29.25 3.79 -119.09
N SER A 216 28.22 4.25 -119.80
CA SER A 216 27.58 3.46 -120.87
C SER A 216 27.10 4.33 -122.05
N TYR A 217 27.92 5.30 -122.48
CA TYR A 217 27.76 5.98 -123.78
C TYR A 217 29.04 5.85 -124.62
N LEU A 218 29.53 4.63 -124.80
CA LEU A 218 30.51 4.32 -125.84
C LEU A 218 30.10 3.03 -126.57
N SER A 219 29.59 3.25 -127.81
CA SER A 219 29.48 2.31 -128.94
C SER A 219 28.17 1.50 -129.09
N ILE A 220 27.24 2.02 -129.91
CA ILE A 220 26.97 1.60 -131.31
C ILE A 220 26.15 2.70 -132.03
N GLU A 221 26.79 3.45 -132.94
CA GLU A 221 26.27 4.12 -134.17
C GLU A 221 27.51 4.73 -134.87
N ASN A 222 27.94 4.17 -136.02
CA ASN A 222 27.57 4.51 -137.41
C ASN A 222 28.16 5.86 -137.88
N LEU A 223 29.13 5.90 -138.80
CA LEU A 223 28.97 5.79 -140.27
C LEU A 223 27.89 6.73 -140.86
N HIS A 224 28.28 7.91 -141.36
CA HIS A 224 28.20 8.26 -142.80
C HIS A 224 28.72 9.69 -143.09
N ARG A 225 29.65 9.78 -144.05
CA ARG A 225 29.99 10.92 -144.93
C ARG A 225 30.81 12.09 -144.38
#